data_AF-A0A956R9T6-F1
#
_entry.id   AF-A0A956R9T6-F1
#
_cell.length_a   1.000
_cell.length_b   1.000
_cell.length_c   1.000
_cell.angle_alpha   90.00
_cell.angle_beta   90.00
_cell.angle_gamma   90.00
#
_symmetry.space_group_name_H-M   'P 1'
#
loop_
_entity.id
_entity.type
_entity.pdbx_description
1 polymer ?
#
loop_
_entity_poly.entity_id
_entity_poly.type
_entity_poly.pdbx_seq_one_letter_code
_entity_poly.pdbx_strand_id
1 'polypeptide(L)'
;MTDRAPLAVLTSGGDAPGMNAAIRAVAKVAASRGVPVVGVEDGYTGLLEGRLRPLAVPDEHGGLGVDPQMDFWGSIGGTVLGSARELRFLDAEGRAPAVATMERLRGLVVIGGNGSLAGAHALAQESPVPVIGMPASIDHDVGCTGTAIGVDTALNTIVSSCDRIGDTARAHRRAFVVEVMGRDSGYLAMAAAVAVGAEAVLFREQGRDEPALVEAVEQAIRRAFGQGDKRRVLILKAEGVTVPCTRLVRLVSERLADLRGVEPVLAAMEAHDVPLLVHGESIDPAVDVFDREAVFIERQLAPLVERFAGLRVVLEHVTTAEAVAFVRQAPPTVAATVTPQHLLLDRNALFEGGIRPHHWCLPVLKRARHREALLGAVASGDPKFFLGTDSAPHEVGTKEAACGCAGIFSAPLALPLYAEALDSVGALARLEAFACRSGPAFYRLPVAEDTITLRREPWAVPEAYPLGEGRVVPLRAGGQVGWRVVSDAERA
;
A
#
# COMPACT_ATOMS: atom_id res chain seq x y z
N MET A 1 -57.91 -25.00 -30.84
CA MET A 1 -56.87 -25.42 -29.87
C MET A 1 -55.79 -24.34 -29.67
N THR A 2 -56.14 -23.06 -29.72
CA THR A 2 -55.19 -21.92 -29.74
C THR A 2 -55.02 -21.21 -28.39
N ASP A 3 -55.60 -21.70 -27.30
CA ASP A 3 -55.76 -20.92 -26.05
C ASP A 3 -54.72 -21.20 -24.95
N ARG A 4 -53.63 -21.93 -25.25
CA ARG A 4 -52.64 -22.38 -24.25
C ARG A 4 -51.18 -22.01 -24.55
N ALA A 5 -50.91 -20.99 -25.38
CA ALA A 5 -49.54 -20.52 -25.58
C ALA A 5 -48.94 -20.07 -24.22
N PRO A 6 -47.73 -20.53 -23.85
CA PRO A 6 -47.14 -20.20 -22.56
C PRO A 6 -46.58 -18.78 -22.53
N LEU A 7 -46.55 -18.20 -21.33
CA LEU A 7 -45.73 -17.04 -21.02
C LEU A 7 -44.28 -17.49 -20.85
N ALA A 8 -43.32 -16.84 -21.50
CA ALA A 8 -41.91 -17.11 -21.26
C ALA A 8 -41.30 -16.13 -20.26
N VAL A 9 -40.38 -16.61 -19.44
CA VAL A 9 -39.54 -15.81 -18.56
C VAL A 9 -38.08 -16.12 -18.86
N LEU A 10 -37.25 -15.09 -18.98
CA LEU A 10 -35.80 -15.25 -19.10
C LEU A 10 -35.07 -14.30 -18.17
N THR A 11 -33.89 -14.71 -17.74
CA THR A 11 -32.92 -13.85 -17.07
C THR A 11 -31.74 -13.57 -17.99
N SER A 12 -31.24 -12.35 -17.97
CA SER A 12 -30.10 -11.95 -18.78
C SER A 12 -29.27 -10.89 -18.05
N GLY A 13 -27.99 -10.79 -18.38
CA GLY A 13 -27.05 -9.84 -17.77
C GLY A 13 -26.31 -10.41 -16.57
N GLY A 14 -25.73 -9.53 -15.75
CA GLY A 14 -25.08 -9.93 -14.50
C GLY A 14 -26.11 -10.34 -13.45
N ASP A 15 -25.72 -11.26 -12.56
CA ASP A 15 -26.61 -11.77 -11.53
C ASP A 15 -26.98 -10.69 -10.50
N ALA A 16 -28.26 -10.61 -10.16
CA ALA A 16 -28.76 -9.76 -9.09
C ALA A 16 -29.56 -10.60 -8.07
N PRO A 17 -29.35 -10.42 -6.76
CA PRO A 17 -30.17 -11.08 -5.76
C PRO A 17 -31.65 -10.77 -5.96
N GLY A 18 -32.50 -11.79 -5.96
CA GLY A 18 -33.95 -11.65 -6.15
C GLY A 18 -34.46 -11.94 -7.57
N MET A 19 -33.58 -12.21 -8.55
CA MET A 19 -34.00 -12.66 -9.90
C MET A 19 -34.86 -13.94 -9.83
N ASN A 20 -34.46 -14.94 -9.03
CA ASN A 20 -35.28 -16.14 -8.82
C ASN A 20 -36.62 -15.86 -8.13
N ALA A 21 -36.64 -14.91 -7.19
CA ALA A 21 -37.89 -14.50 -6.54
C ALA A 21 -38.84 -13.85 -7.55
N ALA A 22 -38.33 -13.09 -8.52
CA ALA A 22 -39.10 -12.55 -9.62
C ALA A 22 -39.59 -13.63 -10.59
N ILE A 23 -38.74 -14.60 -10.97
CA ILE A 23 -39.16 -15.78 -11.76
C ILE A 23 -40.32 -16.49 -11.07
N ARG A 24 -40.19 -16.78 -9.76
CA ARG A 24 -41.25 -17.40 -8.95
C ARG A 24 -42.53 -16.57 -8.96
N ALA A 25 -42.43 -15.25 -8.76
CA ALA A 25 -43.60 -14.38 -8.74
C ALA A 25 -44.34 -14.39 -10.08
N VAL A 26 -43.62 -14.28 -11.21
CA VAL A 26 -44.20 -14.36 -12.55
C VAL A 26 -44.84 -15.73 -12.78
N ALA A 27 -44.13 -16.80 -12.46
CA ALA A 27 -44.61 -18.17 -12.63
C ALA A 27 -45.91 -18.42 -11.85
N LYS A 28 -45.94 -18.06 -10.56
CA LYS A 28 -47.10 -18.28 -9.69
C LYS A 28 -48.30 -17.42 -10.08
N VAL A 29 -48.10 -16.14 -10.39
CA VAL A 29 -49.19 -15.23 -10.77
C VAL A 29 -49.80 -15.58 -12.13
N ALA A 30 -48.97 -16.03 -13.09
CA ALA A 30 -49.46 -16.49 -14.38
C ALA A 30 -50.21 -17.84 -14.25
N ALA A 31 -49.65 -18.79 -13.49
CA ALA A 31 -50.29 -20.08 -13.25
C ALA A 31 -51.66 -19.92 -12.55
N SER A 32 -51.78 -19.02 -11.56
CA SER A 32 -53.07 -18.73 -10.88
C SER A 32 -54.11 -18.05 -11.79
N ARG A 33 -53.72 -17.69 -13.01
CA ARG A 33 -54.62 -17.14 -14.05
C ARG A 33 -54.83 -18.13 -15.20
N GLY A 34 -54.45 -19.40 -15.04
CA GLY A 34 -54.61 -20.40 -16.08
C GLY A 34 -53.58 -20.29 -17.22
N VAL A 35 -52.49 -19.54 -17.04
CA VAL A 35 -51.45 -19.34 -18.07
C VAL A 35 -50.23 -20.23 -17.78
N PRO A 36 -49.87 -21.18 -18.67
CA PRO A 36 -48.64 -21.95 -18.51
C PRO A 36 -47.41 -21.07 -18.67
N VAL A 37 -46.35 -21.41 -17.95
CA VAL A 37 -45.10 -20.64 -17.92
C VAL A 37 -43.92 -21.52 -18.28
N VAL A 38 -43.10 -21.03 -19.20
CA VAL A 38 -41.83 -21.63 -19.57
C VAL A 38 -40.69 -20.68 -19.23
N GLY A 39 -39.54 -21.24 -18.88
CA GLY A 39 -38.29 -20.55 -18.66
C GLY A 39 -37.42 -20.69 -19.89
N VAL A 40 -36.79 -19.61 -20.33
CA VAL A 40 -35.76 -19.66 -21.36
C VAL A 40 -34.42 -19.90 -20.67
N GLU A 41 -33.71 -20.93 -21.10
CA GLU A 41 -32.41 -21.26 -20.52
C GLU A 41 -31.31 -20.34 -21.06
N ASP A 42 -30.34 -19.96 -20.23
CA ASP A 42 -29.17 -19.17 -20.61
C ASP A 42 -29.50 -17.85 -21.33
N GLY A 43 -30.58 -17.19 -20.92
CA GLY A 43 -30.97 -15.88 -21.41
C GLY A 43 -31.27 -15.83 -22.91
N TYR A 44 -30.68 -14.85 -23.61
CA TYR A 44 -30.97 -14.66 -25.03
C TYR A 44 -30.42 -15.77 -25.93
N THR A 45 -29.34 -16.45 -25.52
CA THR A 45 -28.81 -17.58 -26.28
C THR A 45 -29.83 -18.70 -26.36
N GLY A 46 -30.48 -19.08 -25.25
CA GLY A 46 -31.54 -20.07 -25.32
C GLY A 46 -32.81 -19.58 -26.02
N LEU A 47 -33.07 -18.27 -26.05
CA LEU A 47 -34.20 -17.74 -26.83
C LEU A 47 -33.96 -17.92 -28.33
N LEU A 48 -32.73 -17.68 -28.80
CA LEU A 48 -32.32 -17.91 -30.18
C LEU A 48 -32.39 -19.39 -30.57
N GLU A 49 -32.03 -20.27 -29.64
CA GLU A 49 -31.96 -21.72 -29.85
C GLU A 49 -33.28 -22.45 -29.54
N GLY A 50 -34.30 -21.74 -29.04
CA GLY A 50 -35.58 -22.32 -28.66
C GLY A 50 -35.51 -23.23 -27.42
N ARG A 51 -34.51 -23.03 -26.54
CA ARG A 51 -34.33 -23.81 -25.30
C ARG A 51 -35.29 -23.34 -24.21
N LEU A 52 -36.48 -23.94 -24.21
CA LEU A 52 -37.57 -23.65 -23.29
C LEU A 52 -37.79 -24.81 -22.32
N ARG A 53 -37.79 -24.52 -21.01
CA ARG A 53 -38.12 -25.50 -19.97
C ARG A 53 -39.43 -25.15 -19.26
N PRO A 54 -40.34 -26.09 -18.97
CA PRO A 54 -41.52 -25.80 -18.17
C PRO A 54 -41.14 -25.26 -16.78
N LEU A 55 -41.82 -24.21 -16.32
CA LEU A 55 -41.66 -23.64 -14.98
C LEU A 55 -42.90 -23.77 -14.13
N ALA A 56 -44.09 -23.57 -14.71
CA ALA A 56 -45.35 -23.75 -14.01
C ALA A 56 -46.44 -24.17 -14.99
N VAL A 57 -47.24 -25.15 -14.59
CA VAL A 57 -48.43 -25.58 -15.33
C VAL A 57 -49.66 -25.29 -14.45
N PRO A 58 -50.67 -24.56 -14.95
CA PRO A 58 -51.90 -24.31 -14.21
C PRO A 58 -52.59 -25.63 -13.90
N ASP A 59 -53.12 -25.77 -12.68
CA ASP A 59 -53.99 -26.90 -12.37
C ASP A 59 -55.36 -26.77 -13.09
N GLU A 60 -56.13 -27.85 -13.11
CA GLU A 60 -57.44 -27.93 -13.78
C GLU A 60 -58.50 -26.97 -13.18
N HIS A 61 -58.25 -26.45 -11.98
CA HIS A 61 -59.14 -25.56 -11.22
C HIS A 61 -58.63 -24.11 -11.16
N GLY A 62 -57.52 -23.78 -11.85
CA GLY A 62 -56.90 -22.45 -11.84
C GLY A 62 -56.19 -22.08 -10.52
N GLY A 63 -55.91 -23.07 -9.66
CA GLY A 63 -55.22 -22.91 -8.39
C GLY A 63 -53.71 -22.73 -8.54
N LEU A 64 -53.10 -22.19 -7.48
CA LEU A 64 -51.66 -22.18 -7.29
C LEU A 64 -51.24 -23.63 -6.97
N GLY A 65 -50.88 -24.41 -7.98
CA GLY A 65 -50.23 -25.69 -7.75
C GLY A 65 -49.05 -25.50 -6.80
N VAL A 66 -49.02 -26.28 -5.70
CA VAL A 66 -47.87 -26.26 -4.78
C VAL A 66 -46.70 -26.87 -5.55
N ASP A 67 -45.80 -26.03 -6.03
CA ASP A 67 -44.53 -26.44 -6.65
C ASP A 67 -43.40 -26.17 -5.63
N PRO A 68 -42.98 -27.20 -4.86
CA PRO A 68 -41.93 -27.06 -3.85
C PRO A 68 -40.59 -26.60 -4.44
N GLN A 69 -40.33 -26.94 -5.70
CA GLN A 69 -39.10 -26.58 -6.39
C GLN A 69 -39.10 -25.09 -6.74
N MET A 70 -40.23 -24.55 -7.20
CA MET A 70 -40.39 -23.13 -7.45
C MET A 70 -40.28 -22.28 -6.17
N ASP A 71 -40.79 -22.80 -5.05
CA ASP A 71 -40.64 -22.14 -3.74
C ASP A 71 -39.20 -22.11 -3.27
N PHE A 72 -38.49 -23.23 -3.40
CA PHE A 72 -37.06 -23.31 -3.10
C PHE A 72 -36.24 -22.36 -3.99
N TRP A 73 -36.48 -22.38 -5.31
CA TRP A 73 -35.79 -21.49 -6.25
C TRP A 73 -35.94 -20.02 -5.88
N GLY A 74 -37.15 -19.57 -5.53
CA GLY A 74 -37.36 -18.18 -5.13
C GLY A 74 -36.71 -17.78 -3.80
N SER A 75 -36.14 -18.71 -3.03
CA SER A 75 -35.41 -18.45 -1.78
C SER A 75 -33.89 -18.35 -1.93
N ILE A 76 -33.35 -18.76 -3.09
CA ILE A 76 -31.90 -18.76 -3.36
C ILE A 76 -31.52 -17.61 -4.28
N GLY A 77 -30.29 -17.09 -4.10
CA GLY A 77 -29.70 -16.07 -4.95
C GLY A 77 -29.33 -16.57 -6.36
N GLY A 78 -28.90 -15.66 -7.22
CA GLY A 78 -28.54 -15.94 -8.61
C GLY A 78 -29.75 -16.14 -9.53
N THR A 79 -29.54 -16.86 -10.64
CA THR A 79 -30.59 -17.27 -11.57
C THR A 79 -30.60 -18.78 -11.82
N VAL A 80 -31.75 -19.42 -11.61
CA VAL A 80 -31.96 -20.84 -11.91
C VAL A 80 -32.13 -21.13 -13.39
N LEU A 81 -32.35 -20.10 -14.21
CA LEU A 81 -32.46 -20.21 -15.67
C LEU A 81 -31.12 -20.03 -16.37
N GLY A 82 -30.08 -19.57 -15.65
CA GLY A 82 -28.84 -19.15 -16.27
C GLY A 82 -28.97 -17.78 -16.94
N SER A 83 -27.83 -17.22 -17.31
CA SER A 83 -27.72 -15.96 -18.04
C SER A 83 -26.54 -16.05 -18.98
N ALA A 84 -26.68 -15.51 -20.19
CA ALA A 84 -25.59 -15.41 -21.15
C ALA A 84 -25.52 -14.01 -21.76
N ARG A 85 -24.29 -13.58 -22.07
CA ARG A 85 -24.05 -12.43 -22.95
C ARG A 85 -24.05 -12.94 -24.38
N GLU A 86 -24.98 -12.45 -25.20
CA GLU A 86 -25.16 -12.89 -26.57
C GLU A 86 -24.85 -11.74 -27.54
N LEU A 87 -23.75 -11.86 -28.29
CA LEU A 87 -23.31 -10.82 -29.22
C LEU A 87 -24.19 -10.77 -30.48
N ARG A 88 -24.80 -11.89 -30.89
CA ARG A 88 -25.77 -11.92 -32.00
C ARG A 88 -27.00 -11.07 -31.73
N PHE A 89 -27.26 -10.71 -30.47
CA PHE A 89 -28.39 -9.87 -30.12
C PHE A 89 -28.19 -8.38 -30.43
N LEU A 90 -26.98 -7.97 -30.87
CA LEU A 90 -26.66 -6.59 -31.19
C LEU A 90 -27.30 -6.09 -32.49
N ASP A 91 -27.50 -6.98 -33.48
CA ASP A 91 -28.10 -6.65 -34.78
C ASP A 91 -29.48 -7.31 -34.97
N ALA A 92 -30.28 -6.76 -35.88
CA ALA A 92 -31.64 -7.27 -36.12
C ALA A 92 -31.63 -8.66 -36.77
N GLU A 93 -30.64 -8.93 -37.63
CA GLU A 93 -30.50 -10.23 -38.30
C GLU A 93 -30.21 -11.35 -37.30
N GLY A 94 -29.31 -11.11 -36.34
CA GLY A 94 -29.00 -12.06 -35.28
C GLY A 94 -30.14 -12.23 -34.26
N ARG A 95 -31.07 -11.28 -34.14
CA ARG A 95 -32.30 -11.40 -33.31
C ARG A 95 -33.43 -12.15 -34.00
N ALA A 96 -33.42 -12.30 -35.33
CA ALA A 96 -34.51 -12.94 -36.06
C ALA A 96 -34.90 -14.35 -35.55
N PRO A 97 -33.96 -15.24 -35.16
CA PRO A 97 -34.32 -16.55 -34.58
C PRO A 97 -35.08 -16.44 -33.26
N ALA A 98 -34.80 -15.41 -32.44
CA ALA A 98 -35.53 -15.17 -31.19
C ALA A 98 -36.97 -14.73 -31.47
N VAL A 99 -37.18 -13.88 -32.48
CA VAL A 99 -38.52 -13.48 -32.93
C VAL A 99 -39.33 -14.70 -33.38
N ALA A 100 -38.73 -15.60 -34.16
CA ALA A 100 -39.36 -16.84 -34.59
C ALA A 100 -39.74 -17.75 -33.39
N THR A 101 -38.87 -17.87 -32.39
CA THR A 101 -39.20 -18.59 -31.14
C THR A 101 -40.37 -17.93 -30.41
N MET A 102 -40.44 -16.58 -30.41
CA MET A 102 -41.50 -15.82 -29.73
C MET A 102 -42.89 -16.02 -30.33
N GLU A 103 -43.02 -16.29 -31.63
CA GLU A 103 -44.31 -16.55 -32.28
C GLU A 103 -45.11 -17.70 -31.64
N ARG A 104 -44.42 -18.58 -30.90
CA ARG A 104 -45.01 -19.71 -30.17
C ARG A 104 -45.43 -19.36 -28.74
N LEU A 105 -45.20 -18.13 -28.30
CA LEU A 105 -45.38 -17.64 -26.93
C LEU A 105 -46.54 -16.65 -26.83
N ARG A 106 -47.16 -16.60 -25.65
CA ARG A 106 -48.17 -15.59 -25.32
C ARG A 106 -47.55 -14.23 -25.00
N GLY A 107 -46.31 -14.22 -24.52
CA GLY A 107 -45.58 -13.03 -24.11
C GLY A 107 -44.22 -13.42 -23.55
N LEU A 108 -43.33 -12.43 -23.42
CA LEU A 108 -41.99 -12.60 -22.87
C LEU A 108 -41.74 -11.63 -21.72
N VAL A 109 -41.27 -12.16 -20.59
CA VAL A 109 -40.78 -11.37 -19.45
C VAL A 109 -39.26 -11.50 -19.39
N VAL A 110 -38.57 -10.36 -19.51
CA VAL A 110 -37.11 -10.28 -19.44
C VAL A 110 -36.70 -9.65 -18.11
N ILE A 111 -36.01 -10.41 -17.27
CA ILE A 111 -35.47 -9.95 -15.98
C ILE A 111 -33.97 -9.69 -16.15
N GLY A 112 -33.53 -8.44 -15.96
CA GLY A 112 -32.11 -8.11 -16.13
C GLY A 112 -31.78 -6.63 -16.07
N GLY A 113 -30.51 -6.32 -16.33
CA GLY A 113 -29.97 -4.96 -16.32
C GLY A 113 -30.11 -4.25 -17.66
N ASN A 114 -29.38 -3.14 -17.85
CA ASN A 114 -29.48 -2.26 -19.02
C ASN A 114 -29.39 -2.99 -20.37
N GLY A 115 -28.38 -3.85 -20.58
CA GLY A 115 -28.24 -4.60 -21.84
C GLY A 115 -29.40 -5.56 -22.10
N SER A 116 -29.93 -6.16 -21.04
CA SER A 116 -31.06 -7.08 -21.13
C SER A 116 -32.35 -6.34 -21.50
N LEU A 117 -32.60 -5.19 -20.88
CA LEU A 117 -33.77 -4.38 -21.19
C LEU A 117 -33.68 -3.72 -22.57
N ALA A 118 -32.47 -3.39 -23.05
CA ALA A 118 -32.26 -2.93 -24.42
C ALA A 118 -32.64 -4.03 -25.44
N GLY A 119 -32.22 -5.27 -25.21
CA GLY A 119 -32.64 -6.42 -26.03
C GLY A 119 -34.15 -6.65 -25.98
N ALA A 120 -34.77 -6.49 -24.81
CA ALA A 120 -36.22 -6.63 -24.63
C ALA A 120 -36.99 -5.56 -25.42
N HIS A 121 -36.48 -4.31 -25.40
CA HIS A 121 -37.05 -3.22 -26.15
C HIS A 121 -36.95 -3.45 -27.67
N ALA A 122 -35.81 -3.94 -28.16
CA ALA A 122 -35.64 -4.28 -29.57
C ALA A 122 -36.63 -5.36 -30.03
N LEU A 123 -36.75 -6.45 -29.27
CA LEU A 123 -37.72 -7.51 -29.56
C LEU A 123 -39.18 -7.01 -29.54
N ALA A 124 -39.51 -6.08 -28.66
CA ALA A 124 -40.85 -5.48 -28.59
C ALA A 124 -41.20 -4.66 -29.84
N GLN A 125 -40.19 -4.14 -30.56
CA GLN A 125 -40.39 -3.44 -31.84
C GLN A 125 -40.43 -4.40 -33.03
N GLU A 126 -39.77 -5.56 -32.92
CA GLU A 126 -39.58 -6.52 -34.01
C GLU A 126 -40.61 -7.65 -34.02
N SER A 127 -41.33 -7.87 -32.92
CA SER A 127 -42.33 -8.92 -32.76
C SER A 127 -43.67 -8.35 -32.30
N PRO A 128 -44.82 -8.87 -32.79
CA PRO A 128 -46.13 -8.51 -32.25
C PRO A 128 -46.41 -9.12 -30.86
N VAL A 129 -45.53 -10.01 -30.37
CA VAL A 129 -45.66 -10.66 -29.07
C VAL A 129 -45.30 -9.66 -27.96
N PRO A 130 -46.15 -9.46 -26.94
CA PRO A 130 -45.86 -8.52 -25.86
C PRO A 130 -44.59 -8.89 -25.09
N VAL A 131 -43.69 -7.91 -24.91
CA VAL A 131 -42.47 -8.05 -24.12
C VAL A 131 -42.51 -7.09 -22.93
N ILE A 132 -42.21 -7.60 -21.74
CA ILE A 132 -42.12 -6.82 -20.50
C ILE A 132 -40.70 -6.96 -19.94
N GLY A 133 -40.06 -5.83 -19.67
CA GLY A 133 -38.77 -5.76 -18.99
C GLY A 133 -38.95 -5.53 -17.48
N MET A 134 -38.23 -6.30 -16.66
CA MET A 134 -38.15 -6.14 -15.21
C MET A 134 -36.70 -5.78 -14.82
N PRO A 135 -36.46 -4.54 -14.34
CA PRO A 135 -35.14 -4.10 -13.91
C PRO A 135 -34.57 -4.96 -12.77
N ALA A 136 -33.46 -5.63 -13.05
CA ALA A 136 -32.68 -6.40 -12.09
C ALA A 136 -31.19 -6.12 -12.31
N SER A 137 -30.62 -5.31 -11.42
CA SER A 137 -29.23 -4.84 -11.45
C SER A 137 -28.87 -4.38 -10.05
N ILE A 138 -27.67 -4.73 -9.57
CA ILE A 138 -27.16 -4.17 -8.31
C ILE A 138 -26.63 -2.74 -8.49
N ASP A 139 -26.23 -2.39 -9.72
CA ASP A 139 -25.56 -1.12 -10.05
C ASP A 139 -26.49 0.10 -9.90
N HIS A 140 -27.81 -0.13 -9.80
CA HIS A 140 -28.86 0.90 -9.77
C HIS A 140 -28.73 1.91 -10.92
N ASP A 141 -28.35 1.41 -12.09
CA ASP A 141 -28.01 2.16 -13.29
C ASP A 141 -29.12 2.12 -14.37
N VAL A 142 -30.27 1.52 -14.05
CA VAL A 142 -31.38 1.36 -14.98
C VAL A 142 -32.28 2.59 -14.94
N GLY A 143 -32.42 3.26 -16.08
CA GLY A 143 -33.26 4.45 -16.23
C GLY A 143 -34.76 4.17 -16.02
N CYS A 144 -35.52 5.23 -15.77
CA CYS A 144 -36.99 5.22 -15.64
C CYS A 144 -37.55 4.36 -14.48
N THR A 145 -36.71 3.95 -13.52
CA THR A 145 -37.15 3.29 -12.29
C THR A 145 -36.47 3.92 -11.06
N GLY A 146 -37.19 3.94 -9.93
CA GLY A 146 -36.62 4.39 -8.65
C GLY A 146 -35.72 3.34 -7.99
N THR A 147 -35.82 2.07 -8.39
CA THR A 147 -35.02 0.96 -7.87
C THR A 147 -34.96 -0.21 -8.85
N ALA A 148 -34.03 -1.14 -8.64
CA ALA A 148 -33.94 -2.39 -9.38
C ALA A 148 -33.85 -3.57 -8.41
N ILE A 149 -34.29 -4.73 -8.87
CA ILE A 149 -34.16 -5.97 -8.08
C ILE A 149 -32.68 -6.22 -7.81
N GLY A 150 -32.34 -6.42 -6.53
CA GLY A 150 -30.99 -6.70 -6.05
C GLY A 150 -30.25 -5.51 -5.43
N VAL A 151 -30.68 -4.27 -5.66
CA VAL A 151 -30.02 -3.06 -5.10
C VAL A 151 -30.00 -3.09 -3.58
N ASP A 152 -31.14 -3.32 -2.94
CA ASP A 152 -31.24 -3.31 -1.47
C ASP A 152 -30.43 -4.45 -0.82
N THR A 153 -30.46 -5.64 -1.40
CA THR A 153 -29.66 -6.77 -0.92
C THR A 153 -28.16 -6.50 -1.06
N ALA A 154 -27.72 -5.90 -2.17
CA ALA A 154 -26.33 -5.52 -2.37
C ALA A 154 -25.90 -4.45 -1.36
N LEU A 155 -26.72 -3.42 -1.14
CA LEU A 155 -26.49 -2.38 -0.14
C LEU A 155 -26.33 -2.98 1.26
N ASN A 156 -27.25 -3.83 1.70
CA ASN A 156 -27.17 -4.49 3.01
C ASN A 156 -25.93 -5.39 3.15
N THR A 157 -25.49 -6.02 2.06
CA THR A 157 -24.26 -6.82 2.06
C THR A 157 -23.02 -5.94 2.30
N ILE A 158 -22.96 -4.77 1.66
CA ILE A 158 -21.89 -3.79 1.87
C ILE A 158 -21.90 -3.27 3.31
N VAL A 159 -23.07 -2.88 3.82
CA VAL A 159 -23.25 -2.37 5.19
C VAL A 159 -22.78 -3.41 6.22
N SER A 160 -23.29 -4.64 6.13
CA SER A 160 -22.92 -5.73 7.02
C SER A 160 -21.42 -6.03 7.00
N SER A 161 -20.79 -5.95 5.82
CA SER A 161 -19.34 -6.15 5.67
C SER A 161 -18.54 -5.02 6.32
N CYS A 162 -18.96 -3.77 6.13
CA CYS A 162 -18.32 -2.60 6.72
C CYS A 162 -18.42 -2.57 8.25
N ASP A 163 -19.55 -3.05 8.80
CA ASP A 163 -19.75 -3.17 10.25
C ASP A 163 -18.79 -4.19 10.86
N ARG A 164 -18.64 -5.37 10.24
CA ARG A 164 -17.68 -6.41 10.65
C ARG A 164 -16.23 -5.93 10.62
N ILE A 165 -15.85 -5.16 9.60
CA ILE A 165 -14.53 -4.50 9.54
C ILE A 165 -14.40 -3.51 10.71
N GLY A 166 -15.49 -2.79 11.01
CA GLY A 166 -15.57 -1.82 12.08
C GLY A 166 -15.30 -2.33 13.48
N ASP A 167 -15.83 -3.52 13.81
CA ASP A 167 -15.75 -4.08 15.15
C ASP A 167 -14.31 -4.33 15.61
N THR A 168 -13.44 -4.76 14.69
CA THR A 168 -12.01 -4.98 14.98
C THR A 168 -11.16 -3.71 14.83
N ALA A 169 -11.59 -2.79 13.96
CA ALA A 169 -10.90 -1.53 13.70
C ALA A 169 -10.88 -0.58 14.92
N ARG A 170 -11.90 -0.62 15.78
CA ARG A 170 -12.01 0.32 16.92
C ARG A 170 -10.91 0.14 17.98
N ALA A 171 -10.20 -0.98 18.00
CA ALA A 171 -9.11 -1.25 18.94
C ALA A 171 -7.79 -0.50 18.59
N HIS A 172 -7.59 -0.11 17.33
CA HIS A 172 -6.35 0.50 16.85
C HIS A 172 -6.63 1.64 15.88
N ARG A 173 -5.90 2.77 15.96
CA ARG A 173 -6.05 3.91 15.03
C ARG A 173 -5.77 3.48 13.58
N ARG A 174 -6.80 3.10 12.83
CA ARG A 174 -6.66 2.53 11.47
C ARG A 174 -7.66 3.13 10.49
N ALA A 175 -7.21 3.28 9.25
CA ALA A 175 -8.03 3.68 8.11
C ALA A 175 -8.21 2.51 7.15
N PHE A 176 -9.43 2.34 6.62
CA PHE A 176 -9.79 1.29 5.68
C PHE A 176 -10.37 1.90 4.42
N VAL A 177 -9.92 1.42 3.26
CA VAL A 177 -10.54 1.71 1.96
C VAL A 177 -11.24 0.43 1.50
N VAL A 178 -12.56 0.49 1.36
CA VAL A 178 -13.40 -0.64 0.94
C VAL A 178 -13.90 -0.37 -0.47
N GLU A 179 -13.49 -1.21 -1.40
CA GLU A 179 -14.01 -1.18 -2.77
C GLU A 179 -15.37 -1.88 -2.83
N VAL A 180 -16.33 -1.27 -3.51
CA VAL A 180 -17.68 -1.79 -3.70
C VAL A 180 -18.06 -1.82 -5.16
N MET A 181 -18.91 -2.80 -5.51
CA MET A 181 -19.47 -2.95 -6.86
C MET A 181 -20.41 -1.79 -7.22
N GLY A 182 -20.77 -1.68 -8.48
CA GLY A 182 -21.67 -0.66 -9.02
C GLY A 182 -21.33 -0.19 -10.43
N ARG A 183 -20.29 -0.77 -11.03
CA ARG A 183 -19.71 -0.41 -12.32
C ARG A 183 -19.46 1.09 -12.43
N ASP A 184 -20.16 1.76 -13.33
CA ASP A 184 -20.03 3.20 -13.58
C ASP A 184 -20.94 4.05 -12.68
N SER A 185 -21.76 3.42 -11.83
CA SER A 185 -22.68 4.07 -10.90
C SER A 185 -22.10 4.10 -9.48
N GLY A 186 -22.02 5.30 -8.91
CA GLY A 186 -21.60 5.57 -7.54
C GLY A 186 -22.67 5.29 -6.50
N TYR A 187 -23.89 4.87 -6.88
CA TYR A 187 -25.04 4.77 -5.97
C TYR A 187 -24.76 3.87 -4.76
N LEU A 188 -24.30 2.64 -4.97
CA LEU A 188 -24.04 1.68 -3.89
C LEU A 188 -22.99 2.22 -2.92
N ALA A 189 -21.90 2.78 -3.43
CA ALA A 189 -20.84 3.37 -2.60
C ALA A 189 -21.36 4.53 -1.76
N MET A 190 -22.14 5.44 -2.37
CA MET A 190 -22.69 6.61 -1.68
C MET A 190 -23.72 6.22 -0.63
N ALA A 191 -24.72 5.40 -0.99
CA ALA A 191 -25.77 4.98 -0.08
C ALA A 191 -25.20 4.18 1.10
N ALA A 192 -24.24 3.26 0.82
CA ALA A 192 -23.57 2.52 1.86
C ALA A 192 -22.74 3.43 2.78
N ALA A 193 -22.01 4.39 2.21
CA ALA A 193 -21.19 5.33 2.98
C ALA A 193 -22.02 6.13 3.99
N VAL A 194 -23.22 6.57 3.60
CA VAL A 194 -24.16 7.22 4.51
C VAL A 194 -24.62 6.27 5.62
N ALA A 195 -25.02 5.04 5.26
CA ALA A 195 -25.53 4.05 6.22
C ALA A 195 -24.48 3.65 7.28
N VAL A 196 -23.21 3.50 6.88
CA VAL A 196 -22.12 3.04 7.78
C VAL A 196 -21.36 4.18 8.45
N GLY A 197 -21.70 5.44 8.14
CA GLY A 197 -21.01 6.62 8.66
C GLY A 197 -19.56 6.76 8.20
N ALA A 198 -19.29 6.50 6.92
CA ALA A 198 -17.95 6.62 6.33
C ALA A 198 -17.47 8.08 6.27
N GLU A 199 -16.18 8.30 6.46
CA GLU A 199 -15.56 9.63 6.42
C GLU A 199 -15.40 10.18 5.00
N ALA A 200 -15.30 9.30 4.01
CA ALA A 200 -15.23 9.69 2.62
C ALA A 200 -15.82 8.62 1.71
N VAL A 201 -16.31 9.06 0.56
CA VAL A 201 -16.73 8.17 -0.53
C VAL A 201 -16.17 8.68 -1.84
N LEU A 202 -15.64 7.74 -2.64
CA LEU A 202 -15.03 7.99 -3.94
C LEU A 202 -15.89 7.32 -5.01
N PHE A 203 -16.33 8.09 -6.00
CA PHE A 203 -17.14 7.59 -7.11
C PHE A 203 -16.85 8.37 -8.40
N ARG A 204 -17.11 7.73 -9.54
CA ARG A 204 -16.71 8.22 -10.87
C ARG A 204 -17.33 9.58 -11.20
N GLU A 205 -18.57 9.81 -10.78
CA GLU A 205 -19.35 11.00 -11.06
C GLU A 205 -18.77 12.27 -10.41
N GLN A 206 -17.82 12.13 -9.49
CA GLN A 206 -17.06 13.26 -8.93
C GLN A 206 -16.05 13.85 -9.93
N GLY A 207 -15.71 13.14 -11.01
CA GLY A 207 -14.77 13.60 -12.04
C GLY A 207 -13.35 13.88 -11.55
N ARG A 208 -12.93 13.26 -10.43
CA ARG A 208 -11.62 13.48 -9.81
C ARG A 208 -10.54 12.64 -10.48
N ASP A 209 -9.39 13.25 -10.73
CA ASP A 209 -8.18 12.55 -11.16
C ASP A 209 -7.45 11.88 -9.97
N GLU A 210 -6.42 11.08 -10.26
CA GLU A 210 -5.67 10.35 -9.22
C GLU A 210 -5.09 11.28 -8.13
N PRO A 211 -4.44 12.41 -8.45
CA PRO A 211 -3.96 13.35 -7.43
C PRO A 211 -5.09 13.88 -6.52
N ALA A 212 -6.23 14.28 -7.07
CA ALA A 212 -7.35 14.78 -6.30
C ALA A 212 -8.00 13.69 -5.43
N LEU A 213 -8.03 12.43 -5.90
CA LEU A 213 -8.50 11.29 -5.12
C LEU A 213 -7.59 11.02 -3.91
N VAL A 214 -6.27 11.02 -4.12
CA VAL A 214 -5.27 10.85 -3.05
C VAL A 214 -5.41 11.95 -2.01
N GLU A 215 -5.52 13.21 -2.44
CA GLU A 215 -5.71 14.36 -1.55
C GLU A 215 -7.01 14.25 -0.75
N ALA A 216 -8.12 13.90 -1.39
CA ALA A 216 -9.41 13.75 -0.70
C ALA A 216 -9.36 12.69 0.41
N VAL A 217 -8.69 11.56 0.15
CA VAL A 217 -8.50 10.50 1.14
C VAL A 217 -7.58 10.95 2.26
N GLU A 218 -6.45 11.58 1.94
CA GLU A 218 -5.51 12.13 2.92
C GLU A 218 -6.20 13.11 3.87
N GLN A 219 -6.96 14.07 3.32
CA GLN A 219 -7.69 15.07 4.10
C GLN A 219 -8.75 14.42 4.99
N ALA A 220 -9.48 13.43 4.49
CA ALA A 220 -10.47 12.71 5.28
C ALA A 220 -9.83 12.00 6.49
N ILE A 221 -8.70 11.33 6.27
CA ILE A 221 -7.94 10.65 7.33
C ILE A 221 -7.42 11.66 8.35
N ARG A 222 -6.75 12.74 7.89
CA ARG A 222 -6.20 13.78 8.79
C ARG A 222 -7.29 14.47 9.60
N ARG A 223 -8.41 14.83 8.98
CA ARG A 223 -9.55 15.45 9.68
C ARG A 223 -10.12 14.52 10.74
N ALA A 224 -10.35 13.26 10.39
CA ALA A 224 -10.96 12.28 11.30
C ALA A 224 -10.05 11.95 12.49
N PHE A 225 -8.73 11.85 12.28
CA PHE A 225 -7.77 11.58 13.35
C PHE A 225 -7.34 12.82 14.13
N GLY A 226 -7.47 14.02 13.56
CA GLY A 226 -7.18 15.28 14.23
C GLY A 226 -8.31 15.77 15.14
N GLN A 227 -9.54 15.31 14.93
CA GLN A 227 -10.71 15.69 15.74
C GLN A 227 -11.15 14.53 16.65
N GLY A 228 -10.76 14.57 17.92
CA GLY A 228 -11.33 13.74 19.00
C GLY A 228 -10.84 12.30 19.09
N ASP A 229 -11.61 11.47 19.82
CA ASP A 229 -11.30 10.07 20.17
C ASP A 229 -11.56 9.06 19.04
N LYS A 230 -11.71 9.50 17.77
CA LYS A 230 -11.97 8.57 16.67
C LYS A 230 -10.80 7.61 16.45
N ARG A 231 -11.09 6.32 16.55
CA ARG A 231 -10.11 5.22 16.39
C ARG A 231 -10.19 4.53 15.03
N ARG A 232 -11.22 4.80 14.23
CA ARG A 232 -11.46 4.19 12.91
C ARG A 232 -11.74 5.28 11.88
N VAL A 233 -11.22 5.07 10.68
CA VAL A 233 -11.64 5.78 9.46
C VAL A 233 -12.07 4.74 8.42
N LEU A 234 -13.23 4.94 7.81
CA LEU A 234 -13.75 4.12 6.73
C LEU A 234 -13.96 4.99 5.50
N ILE A 235 -13.47 4.50 4.37
CA ILE A 235 -13.59 5.15 3.06
C ILE A 235 -14.17 4.13 2.10
N LEU A 236 -15.25 4.48 1.42
CA LEU A 236 -15.84 3.62 0.39
C LEU A 236 -15.39 4.11 -0.98
N LYS A 237 -15.07 3.18 -1.86
CA LYS A 237 -14.66 3.46 -3.23
C LYS A 237 -15.52 2.63 -4.17
N ALA A 238 -16.26 3.27 -5.07
CA ALA A 238 -16.93 2.56 -6.16
C ALA A 238 -15.89 1.94 -7.11
N GLU A 239 -16.17 0.76 -7.66
CA GLU A 239 -15.27 0.08 -8.61
C GLU A 239 -15.01 0.93 -9.88
N GLY A 240 -15.97 1.78 -10.28
CA GLY A 240 -15.83 2.72 -11.40
C GLY A 240 -14.74 3.79 -11.20
N VAL A 241 -14.22 3.97 -9.99
CA VAL A 241 -12.98 4.71 -9.76
C VAL A 241 -11.81 3.82 -10.17
N THR A 242 -11.18 4.08 -11.32
CA THR A 242 -10.21 3.15 -11.92
C THR A 242 -8.89 3.01 -11.18
N VAL A 243 -8.57 3.93 -10.26
CA VAL A 243 -7.35 3.86 -9.42
C VAL A 243 -7.47 2.69 -8.44
N PRO A 244 -6.59 1.67 -8.50
CA PRO A 244 -6.67 0.52 -7.59
C PRO A 244 -6.49 0.91 -6.11
N CYS A 245 -7.22 0.26 -5.20
CA CYS A 245 -7.11 0.52 -3.76
C CYS A 245 -5.67 0.38 -3.23
N THR A 246 -4.92 -0.62 -3.69
CA THR A 246 -3.52 -0.83 -3.27
C THR A 246 -2.62 0.36 -3.63
N ARG A 247 -2.82 0.94 -4.83
CA ARG A 247 -2.11 2.15 -5.28
C ARG A 247 -2.55 3.36 -4.47
N LEU A 248 -3.85 3.55 -4.29
CA LEU A 248 -4.41 4.66 -3.52
C LEU A 248 -3.88 4.66 -2.07
N VAL A 249 -3.93 3.51 -1.40
CA VAL A 249 -3.42 3.36 -0.03
C VAL A 249 -1.93 3.65 0.06
N ARG A 250 -1.12 3.18 -0.90
CA ARG A 250 0.32 3.44 -0.92
C ARG A 250 0.61 4.95 -1.04
N LEU A 251 0.02 5.61 -2.04
CA LEU A 251 0.23 7.05 -2.27
C LEU A 251 -0.25 7.90 -1.10
N VAL A 252 -1.38 7.55 -0.50
CA VAL A 252 -1.89 8.20 0.72
C VAL A 252 -0.93 7.96 1.88
N SER A 253 -0.43 6.74 2.06
CA SER A 253 0.52 6.40 3.13
C SER A 253 1.83 7.17 2.98
N GLU A 254 2.35 7.32 1.76
CA GLU A 254 3.53 8.14 1.46
C GLU A 254 3.31 9.62 1.84
N ARG A 255 2.12 10.17 1.58
CA ARG A 255 1.77 11.55 2.00
C ARG A 255 1.51 11.69 3.50
N LEU A 256 1.03 10.64 4.14
CA LEU A 256 0.83 10.59 5.58
C LEU A 256 2.14 10.30 6.34
N ALA A 257 3.17 9.75 5.70
CA ALA A 257 4.50 9.43 6.25
C ALA A 257 5.36 10.67 6.55
N ASP A 258 4.73 11.82 6.73
CA ASP A 258 5.38 13.00 7.27
C ASP A 258 5.74 12.75 8.75
N LEU A 259 6.75 13.44 9.28
CA LEU A 259 7.12 13.41 10.71
C LEU A 259 5.96 13.88 11.63
N ARG A 260 4.82 14.27 11.03
CA ARG A 260 3.51 14.55 11.62
C ARG A 260 2.95 13.34 12.35
N GLY A 261 3.27 13.26 13.63
CA GLY A 261 2.89 12.22 14.58
C GLY A 261 3.92 12.02 15.68
N VAL A 262 5.18 12.37 15.44
CA VAL A 262 6.25 12.34 16.45
C VAL A 262 6.58 13.71 17.01
N GLU A 263 5.97 14.81 16.56
CA GLU A 263 6.24 16.14 17.11
C GLU A 263 6.07 16.22 18.63
N PRO A 264 5.07 15.58 19.27
CA PRO A 264 5.00 15.58 20.72
C PRO A 264 6.22 14.90 21.36
N VAL A 265 6.77 13.87 20.71
CA VAL A 265 7.98 13.17 21.16
C VAL A 265 9.20 14.06 20.94
N LEU A 266 9.35 14.67 19.76
CA LEU A 266 10.45 15.59 19.44
C LEU A 266 10.46 16.82 20.36
N ALA A 267 9.27 17.38 20.65
CA ALA A 267 9.11 18.47 21.61
C ALA A 267 9.47 18.03 23.03
N ALA A 268 9.09 16.82 23.44
CA ALA A 268 9.49 16.28 24.74
C ALA A 268 11.00 16.03 24.81
N MET A 269 11.61 15.50 23.74
CA MET A 269 13.05 15.32 23.62
C MET A 269 13.79 16.66 23.73
N GLU A 270 13.32 17.70 23.04
CA GLU A 270 13.86 19.06 23.14
C GLU A 270 13.72 19.62 24.57
N ALA A 271 12.53 19.50 25.18
CA ALA A 271 12.25 19.99 26.52
C ALA A 271 13.07 19.28 27.62
N HIS A 272 13.42 18.01 27.40
CA HIS A 272 14.16 17.18 28.36
C HIS A 272 15.63 16.96 27.96
N ASP A 273 16.14 17.70 26.97
CA ASP A 273 17.52 17.62 26.47
C ASP A 273 17.95 16.20 26.05
N VAL A 274 17.01 15.42 25.50
CA VAL A 274 17.27 14.09 24.93
C VAL A 274 17.66 14.28 23.46
N PRO A 275 18.89 13.93 23.05
CA PRO A 275 19.31 14.10 21.67
C PRO A 275 18.61 13.12 20.73
N LEU A 276 18.32 13.57 19.51
CA LEU A 276 17.85 12.75 18.41
C LEU A 276 19.05 12.23 17.60
N LEU A 277 19.24 10.92 17.54
CA LEU A 277 20.28 10.28 16.73
C LEU A 277 19.62 9.61 15.54
N VAL A 278 20.05 9.95 14.32
CA VAL A 278 19.39 9.49 13.09
C VAL A 278 20.39 9.05 12.03
N HIS A 279 20.15 7.88 11.46
CA HIS A 279 20.76 7.48 10.19
C HIS A 279 19.98 8.16 9.06
N GLY A 280 20.53 9.24 8.51
CA GLY A 280 19.76 10.10 7.61
C GLY A 280 19.70 9.59 6.17
N GLU A 281 18.81 8.64 5.87
CA GLU A 281 18.55 8.19 4.51
C GLU A 281 17.06 8.19 4.15
N SER A 282 16.76 8.63 2.92
CA SER A 282 15.43 8.47 2.34
C SER A 282 15.11 6.99 2.11
N ILE A 283 13.92 6.57 2.50
CA ILE A 283 13.38 5.23 2.21
C ILE A 283 12.57 5.19 0.91
N ASP A 284 12.44 6.32 0.20
CA ASP A 284 11.72 6.40 -1.07
C ASP A 284 12.40 5.50 -2.12
N PRO A 285 11.72 4.47 -2.65
CA PRO A 285 12.31 3.55 -3.62
C PRO A 285 12.63 4.22 -4.96
N ALA A 286 12.08 5.41 -5.24
CA ALA A 286 12.40 6.20 -6.43
C ALA A 286 13.70 7.01 -6.29
N VAL A 287 14.24 7.17 -5.08
CA VAL A 287 15.49 7.88 -4.83
C VAL A 287 16.67 6.91 -4.94
N ASP A 288 17.62 7.24 -5.81
CA ASP A 288 18.86 6.47 -5.99
C ASP A 288 19.57 6.31 -4.64
N VAL A 289 20.06 5.09 -4.35
CA VAL A 289 20.72 4.76 -3.08
C VAL A 289 21.92 5.68 -2.78
N PHE A 290 22.58 6.22 -3.82
CA PHE A 290 23.68 7.15 -3.66
C PHE A 290 23.21 8.57 -3.27
N ASP A 291 21.96 8.94 -3.52
CA ASP A 291 21.41 10.28 -3.27
C ASP A 291 20.50 10.35 -2.03
N ARG A 292 20.18 9.21 -1.40
CA ARG A 292 19.26 9.11 -0.26
C ARG A 292 19.57 10.04 0.91
N GLU A 293 20.84 10.24 1.25
CA GLU A 293 21.25 11.10 2.36
C GLU A 293 20.99 12.57 2.05
N ALA A 294 21.36 13.04 0.85
CA ALA A 294 21.11 14.43 0.44
C ALA A 294 19.60 14.74 0.40
N VAL A 295 18.80 13.82 -0.15
CA VAL A 295 17.33 13.97 -0.22
C VAL A 295 16.70 13.95 1.18
N PHE A 296 17.18 13.09 2.09
CA PHE A 296 16.73 13.09 3.49
C PHE A 296 17.01 14.42 4.17
N ILE A 297 18.22 14.97 3.98
CA ILE A 297 18.61 16.25 4.57
C ILE A 297 17.68 17.36 4.09
N GLU A 298 17.48 17.46 2.77
CA GLU A 298 16.65 18.50 2.16
C GLU A 298 15.19 18.39 2.58
N ARG A 299 14.60 17.19 2.51
CA ARG A 299 13.15 17.02 2.66
C ARG A 299 12.71 16.84 4.12
N GLN A 300 13.58 16.38 5.00
CA GLN A 300 13.20 15.97 6.36
C GLN A 300 14.03 16.65 7.44
N LEU A 301 15.36 16.52 7.39
CA LEU A 301 16.22 16.98 8.47
C LEU A 301 16.26 18.50 8.61
N ALA A 302 16.45 19.23 7.51
CA ALA A 302 16.51 20.69 7.54
C ALA A 302 15.19 21.31 8.09
N PRO A 303 14.00 20.92 7.59
CA PRO A 303 12.73 21.37 8.17
C PRO A 303 12.51 20.97 9.63
N LEU A 304 13.07 19.83 10.09
CA LEU A 304 13.00 19.42 11.49
C LEU A 304 13.85 20.33 12.38
N VAL A 305 15.09 20.61 11.97
CA VAL A 305 16.02 21.48 12.69
C VAL A 305 15.50 22.91 12.77
N GLU A 306 14.88 23.43 11.71
CA GLU A 306 14.24 24.74 11.72
C GLU A 306 13.07 24.83 12.71
N ARG A 307 12.31 23.74 12.85
CA ARG A 307 11.10 23.68 13.69
C ARG A 307 11.42 23.46 15.17
N PHE A 308 12.45 22.66 15.46
CA PHE A 308 12.91 22.33 16.80
C PHE A 308 14.34 22.82 16.99
N ALA A 309 14.51 24.15 16.96
CA ALA A 309 15.84 24.78 16.97
C ALA A 309 16.68 24.46 18.22
N GLY A 310 16.03 24.08 19.34
CA GLY A 310 16.68 23.68 20.58
C GLY A 310 16.98 22.17 20.66
N LEU A 311 16.38 21.35 19.81
CA LEU A 311 16.61 19.90 19.80
C LEU A 311 18.03 19.59 19.34
N ARG A 312 18.79 18.88 20.18
CA ARG A 312 20.10 18.36 19.79
C ARG A 312 19.92 17.19 18.81
N VAL A 313 20.55 17.26 17.65
CA VAL A 313 20.47 16.24 16.60
C VAL A 313 21.86 15.77 16.19
N VAL A 314 22.04 14.46 16.11
CA VAL A 314 23.22 13.82 15.54
C VAL A 314 22.82 13.12 14.25
N LEU A 315 23.37 13.57 13.13
CA LEU A 315 23.31 12.85 11.87
C LEU A 315 24.38 11.75 11.90
N GLU A 316 23.96 10.52 12.10
CA GLU A 316 24.86 9.39 12.25
C GLU A 316 25.42 8.92 10.92
N HIS A 317 26.71 8.62 10.92
CA HIS A 317 27.43 8.01 9.80
C HIS A 317 27.36 8.84 8.52
N VAL A 318 27.63 10.15 8.59
CA VAL A 318 27.57 11.02 7.41
C VAL A 318 28.46 10.53 6.27
N THR A 319 27.92 10.58 5.06
CA THR A 319 28.56 9.98 3.88
C THR A 319 28.78 10.95 2.72
N THR A 320 28.13 12.12 2.73
CA THR A 320 28.12 13.06 1.61
C THR A 320 28.75 14.43 1.95
N ALA A 321 29.37 15.07 0.95
CA ALA A 321 29.76 16.49 1.00
C ALA A 321 28.59 17.44 1.33
N GLU A 322 27.39 17.08 0.91
CA GLU A 322 26.14 17.78 1.18
C GLU A 322 25.81 17.74 2.68
N ALA A 323 25.94 16.57 3.33
CA ALA A 323 25.82 16.43 4.78
C ALA A 323 26.87 17.25 5.54
N VAL A 324 28.13 17.24 5.07
CA VAL A 324 29.20 18.07 5.65
C VAL A 324 28.84 19.56 5.55
N ALA A 325 28.36 20.01 4.40
CA ALA A 325 27.95 21.41 4.20
C ALA A 325 26.78 21.80 5.11
N PHE A 326 25.77 20.94 5.21
CA PHE A 326 24.60 21.13 6.07
C PHE A 326 25.01 21.27 7.54
N VAL A 327 25.76 20.32 8.09
CA VAL A 327 26.16 20.31 9.51
C VAL A 327 27.01 21.54 9.86
N ARG A 328 27.92 21.96 8.97
CA ARG A 328 28.71 23.18 9.14
C ARG A 328 27.85 24.43 9.27
N GLN A 329 26.81 24.54 8.43
CA GLN A 329 25.90 25.69 8.39
C GLN A 329 24.80 25.64 9.47
N ALA A 330 24.48 24.45 9.99
CA ALA A 330 23.44 24.25 10.98
C ALA A 330 23.78 24.90 12.34
N PRO A 331 22.81 25.07 13.26
CA PRO A 331 23.07 25.56 14.61
C PRO A 331 24.01 24.63 15.42
N PRO A 332 24.56 25.08 16.56
CA PRO A 332 25.39 24.24 17.45
C PRO A 332 24.67 23.00 18.02
N THR A 333 23.34 22.95 17.94
CA THR A 333 22.52 21.80 18.31
C THR A 333 22.63 20.64 17.31
N VAL A 334 23.20 20.86 16.13
CA VAL A 334 23.37 19.82 15.11
C VAL A 334 24.84 19.39 15.00
N ALA A 335 25.07 18.09 15.08
CA ALA A 335 26.37 17.46 14.89
C ALA A 335 26.26 16.21 14.02
N ALA A 336 27.41 15.60 13.70
CA ALA A 336 27.50 14.40 12.91
C ALA A 336 28.58 13.45 13.41
N THR A 337 28.31 12.15 13.28
CA THR A 337 29.32 11.13 13.50
C THR A 337 29.91 10.65 12.18
N VAL A 338 31.22 10.39 12.15
CA VAL A 338 31.91 9.91 10.96
C VAL A 338 32.57 8.57 11.27
N THR A 339 32.20 7.53 10.53
CA THR A 339 32.79 6.17 10.64
C THR A 339 34.13 6.05 9.91
N PRO A 340 35.03 5.13 10.30
CA PRO A 340 36.34 5.01 9.66
C PRO A 340 36.24 4.58 8.17
N GLN A 341 35.29 3.71 7.81
CA GLN A 341 35.10 3.30 6.41
C GLN A 341 34.81 4.48 5.48
N HIS A 342 34.03 5.46 5.92
CA HIS A 342 33.65 6.62 5.10
C HIS A 342 34.80 7.65 4.97
N LEU A 343 35.83 7.54 5.81
CA LEU A 343 37.08 8.31 5.68
C LEU A 343 38.11 7.59 4.81
N LEU A 344 38.13 6.26 4.83
CA LEU A 344 39.16 5.44 4.18
C LEU A 344 38.77 4.96 2.77
N LEU A 345 37.48 4.73 2.52
CA LEU A 345 36.98 4.08 1.33
C LEU A 345 36.04 4.99 0.55
N ASP A 346 36.03 4.83 -0.78
CA ASP A 346 34.94 5.30 -1.63
C ASP A 346 34.21 4.10 -2.24
N ARG A 347 33.11 4.36 -2.95
CA ARG A 347 32.22 3.34 -3.49
C ARG A 347 32.90 2.33 -4.41
N ASN A 348 34.06 2.63 -5.00
CA ASN A 348 34.79 1.66 -5.81
C ASN A 348 35.23 0.45 -4.97
N ALA A 349 35.46 0.65 -3.66
CA ALA A 349 35.81 -0.43 -2.75
C ALA A 349 34.72 -1.51 -2.63
N LEU A 350 33.47 -1.23 -3.00
CA LEU A 350 32.41 -2.25 -3.07
C LEU A 350 32.62 -3.27 -4.20
N PHE A 351 33.36 -2.89 -5.24
CA PHE A 351 33.46 -3.63 -6.50
C PHE A 351 34.89 -4.07 -6.85
N GLU A 352 35.86 -3.77 -6.00
CA GLU A 352 37.26 -4.10 -6.22
C GLU A 352 37.50 -5.63 -6.14
N GLY A 353 37.89 -6.22 -7.27
CA GLY A 353 38.08 -7.67 -7.39
C GLY A 353 36.78 -8.49 -7.40
N GLY A 354 35.63 -7.84 -7.60
CA GLY A 354 34.29 -8.43 -7.50
C GLY A 354 33.43 -7.72 -6.46
N ILE A 355 32.20 -8.18 -6.26
CA ILE A 355 31.35 -7.66 -5.18
C ILE A 355 32.00 -8.03 -3.84
N ARG A 356 32.23 -7.04 -2.98
CA ARG A 356 32.75 -7.21 -1.62
C ARG A 356 31.63 -6.99 -0.59
N PRO A 357 30.93 -8.05 -0.14
CA PRO A 357 29.79 -7.91 0.78
C PRO A 357 30.17 -7.22 2.09
N HIS A 358 31.38 -7.46 2.59
CA HIS A 358 31.91 -6.86 3.83
C HIS A 358 32.21 -5.36 3.74
N HIS A 359 32.05 -4.74 2.55
CA HIS A 359 32.09 -3.28 2.38
C HIS A 359 30.69 -2.67 2.17
N TRP A 360 29.62 -3.47 2.24
CA TRP A 360 28.25 -3.00 2.15
C TRP A 360 27.77 -2.43 3.49
N CYS A 361 27.44 -1.14 3.54
CA CYS A 361 26.81 -0.48 4.68
C CYS A 361 25.67 0.44 4.23
N LEU A 362 24.84 0.84 5.19
CA LEU A 362 23.91 1.93 5.06
C LEU A 362 24.24 2.98 6.15
N PRO A 363 24.42 4.26 5.80
CA PRO A 363 24.40 4.77 4.42
C PRO A 363 25.59 4.23 3.60
N VAL A 364 25.39 4.07 2.28
CA VAL A 364 26.37 3.39 1.40
C VAL A 364 27.60 4.25 1.12
N LEU A 365 28.78 3.62 0.95
CA LEU A 365 30.00 4.29 0.46
C LEU A 365 29.69 5.14 -0.78
N LYS A 366 30.16 6.40 -0.79
CA LYS A 366 29.89 7.38 -1.85
C LYS A 366 31.12 7.63 -2.73
N ARG A 367 31.03 8.54 -3.69
CA ARG A 367 32.14 8.93 -4.58
C ARG A 367 33.29 9.57 -3.79
N ALA A 368 34.51 9.49 -4.32
CA ALA A 368 35.73 10.03 -3.70
C ALA A 368 35.59 11.48 -3.19
N ARG A 369 34.92 12.37 -3.94
CA ARG A 369 34.64 13.76 -3.52
C ARG A 369 33.95 13.87 -2.16
N HIS A 370 33.09 12.92 -1.81
CA HIS A 370 32.36 12.95 -0.54
C HIS A 370 33.28 12.46 0.60
N ARG A 371 34.10 11.41 0.36
CA ARG A 371 35.17 10.99 1.28
C ARG A 371 36.14 12.13 1.58
N GLU A 372 36.57 12.85 0.54
CA GLU A 372 37.46 14.02 0.68
C GLU A 372 36.81 15.14 1.50
N ALA A 373 35.52 15.41 1.30
CA ALA A 373 34.79 16.38 2.11
C ALA A 373 34.71 15.98 3.59
N LEU A 374 34.48 14.69 3.88
CA LEU A 374 34.47 14.15 5.23
C LEU A 374 35.86 14.23 5.90
N LEU A 375 36.92 13.84 5.19
CA LEU A 375 38.30 14.02 5.66
C LEU A 375 38.60 15.49 5.94
N GLY A 376 38.19 16.40 5.05
CA GLY A 376 38.35 17.84 5.24
C GLY A 376 37.54 18.38 6.44
N ALA A 377 36.36 17.82 6.72
CA ALA A 377 35.57 18.17 7.90
C ALA A 377 36.30 17.79 9.19
N VAL A 378 36.73 16.54 9.30
CA VAL A 378 37.43 16.03 10.48
C VAL A 378 38.80 16.70 10.66
N ALA A 379 39.56 16.89 9.57
CA ALA A 379 40.87 17.55 9.60
C ALA A 379 40.80 19.04 9.99
N SER A 380 39.67 19.71 9.73
CA SER A 380 39.46 21.10 10.13
C SER A 380 39.38 21.29 11.65
N GLY A 381 39.09 20.22 12.40
CA GLY A 381 38.89 20.28 13.86
C GLY A 381 37.55 20.90 14.27
N ASP A 382 36.58 20.95 13.36
CA ASP A 382 35.22 21.39 13.66
C ASP A 382 34.58 20.44 14.70
N PRO A 383 34.20 20.94 15.90
CA PRO A 383 33.72 20.10 16.99
C PRO A 383 32.37 19.44 16.71
N LYS A 384 31.67 19.84 15.63
CA LYS A 384 30.43 19.18 15.20
C LYS A 384 30.64 17.83 14.54
N PHE A 385 31.87 17.49 14.16
CA PHE A 385 32.21 16.18 13.59
C PHE A 385 33.02 15.39 14.60
N PHE A 386 32.51 14.23 14.99
CA PHE A 386 33.19 13.36 15.95
C PHE A 386 33.06 11.88 15.59
N LEU A 387 33.82 11.08 16.31
CA LEU A 387 33.90 9.63 16.12
C LEU A 387 32.53 8.98 16.30
N GLY A 388 32.14 8.14 15.34
CA GLY A 388 31.07 7.16 15.51
C GLY A 388 31.45 5.89 14.77
N THR A 389 31.61 4.79 15.51
CA THR A 389 31.96 3.50 14.94
C THR A 389 30.73 2.80 14.43
N ASP A 390 30.88 2.03 13.35
CA ASP A 390 29.89 1.02 13.01
C ASP A 390 30.24 -0.26 13.78
N SER A 391 29.48 -0.51 14.84
CA SER A 391 29.65 -1.64 15.74
C SER A 391 28.75 -2.82 15.37
N ALA A 392 27.98 -2.76 14.28
CA ALA A 392 27.01 -3.80 13.92
C ALA A 392 27.73 -5.10 13.49
N PRO A 393 27.83 -6.12 14.36
CA PRO A 393 28.53 -7.35 14.03
C PRO A 393 27.55 -8.29 13.34
N HIS A 394 27.62 -8.36 12.02
CA HIS A 394 26.83 -9.30 11.23
C HIS A 394 27.61 -10.59 11.04
N GLU A 395 26.97 -11.72 11.35
CA GLU A 395 27.56 -13.02 11.10
C GLU A 395 27.82 -13.21 9.60
N VAL A 396 28.95 -13.84 9.24
CA VAL A 396 29.36 -14.08 7.85
C VAL A 396 28.23 -14.60 6.97
N GLY A 397 27.45 -15.57 7.46
CA GLY A 397 26.34 -16.14 6.68
C GLY A 397 25.26 -15.13 6.31
N THR A 398 24.92 -14.21 7.21
CA THR A 398 23.93 -13.14 6.95
C THR A 398 24.47 -12.05 6.04
N LYS A 399 25.78 -11.79 6.15
CA LYS A 399 26.50 -10.77 5.39
C LYS A 399 26.71 -11.18 3.93
N GLU A 400 26.95 -12.47 3.70
CA GLU A 400 27.19 -13.07 2.37
C GLU A 400 25.93 -13.64 1.72
N ALA A 401 24.77 -13.55 2.39
CA ALA A 401 23.47 -13.93 1.84
C ALA A 401 22.94 -12.90 0.81
N ALA A 402 21.92 -13.30 0.05
CA ALA A 402 21.27 -12.44 -0.95
C ALA A 402 20.70 -11.13 -0.38
N CYS A 403 20.25 -11.13 0.87
CA CYS A 403 19.80 -9.92 1.55
C CYS A 403 20.96 -8.97 1.88
N GLY A 404 22.16 -9.52 2.16
CA GLY A 404 23.37 -8.78 2.53
C GLY A 404 23.13 -7.77 3.65
N CYS A 405 23.14 -8.19 4.92
CA CYS A 405 22.93 -7.28 6.06
C CYS A 405 23.90 -6.07 5.98
N ALA A 406 23.36 -4.85 6.00
CA ALA A 406 24.17 -3.65 5.85
C ALA A 406 24.92 -3.32 7.16
N GLY A 407 26.21 -3.00 7.07
CA GLY A 407 27.05 -2.58 8.19
C GLY A 407 28.49 -3.07 8.04
N ILE A 408 29.47 -2.27 8.41
CA ILE A 408 30.90 -2.62 8.35
C ILE A 408 31.44 -2.71 9.77
N PHE A 409 31.81 -3.93 10.19
CA PHE A 409 32.31 -4.16 11.54
C PHE A 409 33.71 -3.54 11.72
N SER A 410 33.75 -2.33 12.26
CA SER A 410 34.98 -1.53 12.38
C SER A 410 35.44 -1.33 13.82
N ALA A 411 34.58 -1.61 14.79
CA ALA A 411 34.81 -1.34 16.22
C ALA A 411 36.16 -1.86 16.78
N PRO A 412 36.64 -3.08 16.48
CA PRO A 412 37.91 -3.57 17.04
C PRO A 412 39.15 -2.78 16.60
N LEU A 413 39.04 -2.05 15.49
CA LEU A 413 40.14 -1.36 14.81
C LEU A 413 39.91 0.15 14.71
N ALA A 414 38.84 0.66 15.33
CA ALA A 414 38.36 2.03 15.10
C ALA A 414 39.48 3.06 15.26
N LEU A 415 40.16 3.08 16.41
CA LEU A 415 41.20 4.05 16.72
C LEU A 415 42.41 3.97 15.77
N PRO A 416 43.00 2.78 15.50
CA PRO A 416 43.97 2.60 14.43
C PRO A 416 43.55 3.14 13.06
N LEU A 417 42.31 2.85 12.64
CA LEU A 417 41.79 3.25 11.34
C LEU A 417 41.58 4.78 11.25
N TYR A 418 41.10 5.41 12.32
CA TYR A 418 41.01 6.87 12.38
C TYR A 418 42.37 7.55 12.39
N ALA A 419 43.35 6.98 13.11
CA ALA A 419 44.72 7.48 13.11
C ALA A 419 45.31 7.43 11.70
N GLU A 420 45.13 6.33 10.97
CA GLU A 420 45.54 6.19 9.57
C GLU A 420 44.85 7.22 8.66
N ALA A 421 43.53 7.38 8.78
CA ALA A 421 42.76 8.34 8.00
C ALA A 421 43.24 9.79 8.21
N LEU A 422 43.40 10.22 9.46
CA LEU A 422 43.83 11.58 9.81
C LEU A 422 45.31 11.83 9.48
N ASP A 423 46.17 10.83 9.69
CA ASP A 423 47.59 10.92 9.34
C ASP A 423 47.80 11.03 7.82
N SER A 424 46.96 10.36 7.02
CA SER A 424 47.01 10.46 5.54
C SER A 424 46.81 11.88 5.00
N VAL A 425 46.19 12.77 5.78
CA VAL A 425 45.95 14.19 5.46
C VAL A 425 46.71 15.13 6.39
N GLY A 426 47.71 14.63 7.14
CA GLY A 426 48.54 15.44 8.02
C GLY A 426 47.83 16.04 9.23
N ALA A 427 46.67 15.49 9.62
CA ALA A 427 45.79 16.01 10.66
C ALA A 427 45.75 15.13 11.92
N LEU A 428 46.77 14.29 12.14
CA LEU A 428 46.83 13.37 13.30
C LEU A 428 46.63 14.09 14.65
N ALA A 429 47.09 15.34 14.78
CA ALA A 429 46.89 16.16 15.98
C ALA A 429 45.41 16.45 16.31
N ARG A 430 44.48 16.22 15.37
CA ARG A 430 43.04 16.35 15.59
C ARG A 430 42.39 15.10 16.15
N LEU A 431 43.10 13.96 16.16
CA LEU A 431 42.54 12.66 16.54
C LEU A 431 41.95 12.68 17.96
N GLU A 432 42.65 13.27 18.93
CA GLU A 432 42.16 13.35 20.32
C GLU A 432 40.84 14.12 20.40
N ALA A 433 40.80 15.32 19.81
CA ALA A 433 39.59 16.13 19.83
C ALA A 433 38.40 15.40 19.18
N PHE A 434 38.63 14.81 18.01
CA PHE A 434 37.64 14.05 17.25
C PHE A 434 37.15 12.78 17.99
N ALA A 435 38.04 12.05 18.64
CA ALA A 435 37.75 10.76 19.24
C ALA A 435 37.15 10.85 20.65
N CYS A 436 37.62 11.78 21.50
CA CYS A 436 37.27 11.77 22.92
C CYS A 436 36.88 13.13 23.53
N ARG A 437 36.92 14.25 22.79
CA ARG A 437 36.51 15.56 23.33
C ARG A 437 35.21 16.08 22.73
N SER A 438 35.09 16.09 21.41
CA SER A 438 33.94 16.66 20.69
C SER A 438 32.63 15.92 21.01
N GLY A 439 32.66 14.57 21.01
CA GLY A 439 31.50 13.75 21.37
C GLY A 439 31.00 14.02 22.79
N PRO A 440 31.82 13.84 23.84
CA PRO A 440 31.42 14.15 25.21
C PRO A 440 30.94 15.60 25.39
N ALA A 441 31.58 16.58 24.75
CA ALA A 441 31.13 17.96 24.77
C ALA A 441 29.71 18.13 24.17
N PHE A 442 29.44 17.50 23.03
CA PHE A 442 28.11 17.52 22.42
C PHE A 442 27.08 16.82 23.32
N TYR A 443 27.40 15.64 23.84
CA TYR A 443 26.51 14.84 24.70
C TYR A 443 26.37 15.38 26.12
N ARG A 444 27.19 16.36 26.53
CA ARG A 444 27.29 16.89 27.91
C ARG A 444 27.75 15.83 28.91
N LEU A 445 28.70 15.01 28.49
CA LEU A 445 29.33 13.96 29.30
C LEU A 445 30.75 14.38 29.69
N PRO A 446 31.28 13.88 30.83
CA PRO A 446 32.68 14.10 31.18
C PRO A 446 33.61 13.49 30.14
N VAL A 447 34.75 14.13 29.92
CA VAL A 447 35.83 13.58 29.10
C VAL A 447 36.48 12.43 29.88
N ALA A 448 36.84 11.35 29.19
CA ALA A 448 37.55 10.24 29.80
C ALA A 448 38.93 10.68 30.33
N GLU A 449 39.28 10.24 31.54
CA GLU A 449 40.58 10.54 32.17
C GLU A 449 41.66 9.54 31.76
N ASP A 450 41.25 8.33 31.35
CA ASP A 450 42.16 7.28 30.88
C ASP A 450 42.82 7.67 29.57
N THR A 451 44.04 7.17 29.37
CA THR A 451 44.81 7.40 28.15
C THR A 451 45.08 6.10 27.42
N ILE A 452 45.09 6.20 26.09
CA ILE A 452 45.54 5.14 25.20
C ILE A 452 46.80 5.60 24.47
N THR A 453 47.70 4.67 24.17
CA THR A 453 48.87 4.95 23.34
C THR A 453 48.71 4.25 22.00
N LEU A 454 48.76 5.02 20.91
CA LEU A 454 48.81 4.51 19.55
C LEU A 454 50.25 4.56 19.06
N ARG A 455 50.80 3.40 18.67
CA ARG A 455 52.13 3.29 18.07
C ARG A 455 52.00 3.15 16.56
N ARG A 456 52.81 3.91 15.81
CA ARG A 456 52.93 3.80 14.35
C ARG A 456 53.73 2.54 14.00
N GLU A 457 53.05 1.41 14.06
CA GLU A 457 53.60 0.08 13.87
C GLU A 457 52.59 -0.73 13.04
N PRO A 458 52.91 -1.07 11.78
CA PRO A 458 52.04 -1.89 10.95
C PRO A 458 51.82 -3.27 11.56
N TRP A 459 50.58 -3.75 11.55
CA TRP A 459 50.25 -5.10 12.01
C TRP A 459 49.14 -5.73 11.17
N ALA A 460 49.11 -7.06 11.17
CA ALA A 460 48.16 -7.85 10.39
C ALA A 460 46.82 -7.96 11.12
N VAL A 461 45.74 -7.62 10.41
CA VAL A 461 44.38 -7.68 10.93
C VAL A 461 43.86 -9.13 10.82
N PRO A 462 43.28 -9.71 11.88
CA PRO A 462 42.67 -11.03 11.82
C PRO A 462 41.62 -11.14 10.72
N GLU A 463 41.57 -12.29 10.05
CA GLU A 463 40.57 -12.60 9.01
C GLU A 463 39.12 -12.57 9.55
N ALA A 464 38.95 -12.94 10.82
CA ALA A 464 37.66 -12.92 11.48
C ALA A 464 37.82 -12.89 13.01
N TYR A 465 36.76 -12.48 13.71
CA TYR A 465 36.59 -12.62 15.15
C TYR A 465 35.43 -13.58 15.46
N PRO A 466 35.45 -14.27 16.61
CA PRO A 466 34.32 -15.08 17.06
C PRO A 466 33.09 -14.20 17.37
N LEU A 467 31.90 -14.64 16.97
CA LEU A 467 30.62 -13.99 17.26
C LEU A 467 29.56 -15.04 17.61
N GLY A 468 29.33 -15.28 18.90
CA GLY A 468 28.46 -16.36 19.35
C GLY A 468 28.98 -17.71 18.88
N GLU A 469 28.14 -18.50 18.20
CA GLU A 469 28.53 -19.75 17.54
C GLU A 469 29.16 -19.54 16.15
N GLY A 470 29.07 -18.32 15.62
CA GLY A 470 29.55 -17.95 14.29
C GLY A 470 30.83 -17.09 14.32
N ARG A 471 31.05 -16.38 13.22
CA ARG A 471 32.19 -15.46 13.03
C ARG A 471 31.76 -14.16 12.37
N VAL A 472 32.51 -13.09 12.65
CA VAL A 472 32.35 -11.76 12.05
C VAL A 472 33.66 -11.33 11.37
N VAL A 473 33.54 -10.67 10.23
CA VAL A 473 34.69 -10.19 9.45
C VAL A 473 34.88 -8.70 9.73
N PRO A 474 36.02 -8.27 10.29
CA PRO A 474 36.28 -6.86 10.51
C PRO A 474 36.62 -6.13 9.21
N LEU A 475 36.49 -4.81 9.22
CA LEU A 475 37.10 -3.97 8.19
C LEU A 475 38.61 -4.25 8.13
N ARG A 476 39.16 -4.36 6.92
CA ARG A 476 40.59 -4.74 6.67
C ARG A 476 40.96 -6.18 7.07
N ALA A 477 40.00 -7.10 7.26
CA ALA A 477 40.29 -8.53 7.46
C ALA A 477 41.35 -9.07 6.48
N GLY A 478 42.36 -9.79 7.02
CA GLY A 478 43.48 -10.35 6.25
C GLY A 478 44.51 -9.33 5.75
N GLY A 479 44.24 -8.04 5.92
CA GLY A 479 45.10 -6.93 5.50
C GLY A 479 46.01 -6.44 6.62
N GLN A 480 46.50 -5.20 6.46
CA GLN A 480 47.31 -4.50 7.45
C GLN A 480 46.69 -3.16 7.82
N VAL A 481 46.99 -2.68 9.03
CA VAL A 481 46.71 -1.30 9.47
C VAL A 481 47.97 -0.69 10.05
N GLY A 482 48.21 0.60 9.81
CA GLY A 482 49.50 1.26 10.12
C GLY A 482 49.72 1.64 11.59
N TRP A 483 48.70 1.47 12.43
CA TRP A 483 48.70 1.89 13.83
C TRP A 483 48.23 0.78 14.75
N ARG A 484 48.85 0.65 15.92
CA ARG A 484 48.49 -0.35 16.93
C ARG A 484 48.22 0.31 18.27
N VAL A 485 47.15 -0.11 18.96
CA VAL A 485 46.93 0.23 20.36
C VAL A 485 47.91 -0.57 21.21
N VAL A 486 48.74 0.14 21.98
CA VAL A 486 49.73 -0.48 22.87
C VAL A 486 49.01 -1.01 24.12
N SER A 487 49.29 -2.26 24.49
CA SER A 487 48.70 -2.88 25.69
C SER A 487 49.26 -2.25 26.99
N ASP A 488 48.53 -2.39 28.10
CA ASP A 488 49.02 -1.93 29.41
C ASP A 488 50.38 -2.53 29.80
N ALA A 489 50.60 -3.80 29.46
CA ALA A 489 51.86 -4.50 29.73
C ALA A 489 53.05 -3.97 28.90
N GLU A 490 52.79 -3.32 27.77
CA GLU A 490 53.82 -2.68 26.93
C GLU A 490 54.02 -1.20 27.27
N ARG A 491 53.15 -0.61 28.12
CA ARG A 491 53.26 0.76 28.63
C ARG A 491 54.04 0.83 29.94
N ALA A 492 53.94 -0.21 30.76
CA ALA A 492 54.75 -0.42 31.97
C ALA A 492 56.20 -0.77 31.60
#